data_AF-A0A316RV33-F1
#
_entry.id   AF-A0A316RV33-F1
#
_cell.length_a   1.000
_cell.length_b   1.000
_cell.length_c   1.000
_cell.angle_alpha   90.00
_cell.angle_beta   90.00
_cell.angle_gamma   90.00
#
_symmetry.space_group_name_H-M   'P 1'
#
loop_
_entity.id
_entity.type
_entity.pdbx_description
1 polymer ?
#
loop_
_entity_poly.entity_id
_entity_poly.type
_entity_poly.pdbx_seq_one_letter_code
_entity_poly.pdbx_strand_id
1 'polypeptide(L)'
;MRPWSTREIRYLREHAGDGAREIAKALGRSTDAVKWQARRCGISLRQRWMCPKCGRTTFKPLNRANGWCAECTKEGHVADLRKQASAMREEAARAKRNDRERQRCYSAKSRAKKVSK
;
A
#
# COMPACT_ATOMS: atom_id res chain seq x y z
N MET A 1 39.88 5.01 -19.80
CA MET A 1 38.93 5.01 -18.66
C MET A 1 38.78 6.45 -18.17
N ARG A 2 37.56 7.02 -18.08
CA ARG A 2 37.37 8.43 -17.67
C ARG A 2 37.55 8.56 -16.13
N PRO A 3 38.51 9.34 -15.61
CA PRO A 3 38.72 9.51 -14.17
C PRO A 3 37.48 10.05 -13.45
N TRP A 4 37.30 9.68 -12.18
CA TRP A 4 36.20 10.20 -11.35
C TRP A 4 36.57 11.57 -10.78
N SER A 5 35.75 12.58 -11.09
CA SER A 5 35.90 13.90 -10.49
C SER A 5 35.34 13.95 -9.07
N THR A 6 35.81 14.91 -8.26
CA THR A 6 35.28 15.18 -6.92
C THR A 6 33.78 15.47 -6.95
N ARG A 7 33.28 16.15 -8.00
CA ARG A 7 31.85 16.44 -8.19
C ARG A 7 31.04 15.16 -8.42
N GLU A 8 31.53 14.24 -9.23
CA GLU A 8 30.87 12.95 -9.48
C GLU A 8 30.88 12.07 -8.21
N ILE A 9 31.95 12.10 -7.41
CA ILE A 9 32.03 11.40 -6.12
C ILE A 9 31.04 12.01 -5.11
N ARG A 10 30.94 13.35 -5.06
CA ARG A 10 29.96 14.04 -4.22
C ARG A 10 28.53 13.66 -4.63
N TYR A 11 28.23 13.72 -5.93
CA TYR A 11 26.94 13.32 -6.47
C TYR A 11 26.58 11.87 -6.10
N LEU A 12 27.53 10.94 -6.21
CA LEU A 12 27.38 9.54 -5.83
C LEU A 12 27.00 9.37 -4.34
N ARG A 13 27.54 10.20 -3.44
CA ARG A 13 27.22 10.17 -2.00
C ARG A 13 25.83 10.71 -1.73
N GLU A 14 25.49 11.85 -2.31
CA GLU A 14 24.20 12.53 -2.13
C GLU A 14 23.04 11.69 -2.68
N HIS A 15 23.23 11.04 -3.82
CA HIS A 15 22.19 10.33 -4.57
C HIS A 15 22.25 8.80 -4.40
N ALA A 16 23.01 8.30 -3.42
CA ALA A 16 23.18 6.86 -3.19
C ALA A 16 21.84 6.11 -2.99
N GLY A 17 20.79 6.82 -2.54
CA GLY A 17 19.43 6.29 -2.36
C GLY A 17 18.64 6.08 -3.66
N ASP A 18 19.03 6.68 -4.77
CA ASP A 18 18.28 6.62 -6.04
C ASP A 18 18.60 5.33 -6.81
N GLY A 19 19.72 4.70 -6.47
CA GLY A 19 20.20 3.45 -7.04
C GLY A 19 21.17 3.64 -8.21
N ALA A 20 21.91 2.57 -8.48
CA ALA A 20 23.00 2.59 -9.46
C ALA A 20 22.57 3.01 -10.88
N ARG A 21 21.33 2.70 -11.28
CA ARG A 21 20.83 3.00 -12.63
C ARG A 21 20.56 4.49 -12.82
N GLU A 22 19.89 5.13 -11.88
CA GLU A 22 19.57 6.56 -11.97
C GLU A 22 20.83 7.41 -11.85
N ILE A 23 21.75 7.05 -10.94
CA ILE A 23 23.05 7.71 -10.82
C ILE A 23 23.86 7.57 -12.11
N ALA A 24 23.87 6.38 -12.73
CA ALA A 24 24.56 6.15 -14.00
C ALA A 24 24.01 7.03 -15.13
N LYS A 25 22.68 7.14 -15.21
CA LYS A 25 21.99 8.00 -16.17
C LYS A 25 22.35 9.47 -15.96
N ALA A 26 22.34 9.94 -14.71
CA ALA A 26 22.66 11.32 -14.37
C ALA A 26 24.14 11.70 -14.64
N LEU A 27 25.07 10.76 -14.41
CA LEU A 27 26.51 10.99 -14.59
C LEU A 27 27.02 10.64 -16.01
N GLY A 28 26.17 10.10 -16.88
CA GLY A 28 26.58 9.61 -18.20
C GLY A 28 27.67 8.55 -18.10
N ARG A 29 27.54 7.61 -17.16
CA ARG A 29 28.46 6.48 -16.95
C ARG A 29 27.70 5.15 -17.03
N SER A 30 28.43 4.05 -17.16
CA SER A 30 27.83 2.72 -17.06
C SER A 30 27.45 2.39 -15.62
N THR A 31 26.41 1.57 -15.45
CA THR A 31 25.96 1.13 -14.11
C THR A 31 27.05 0.37 -13.35
N ASP A 32 27.89 -0.41 -14.05
CA ASP A 32 28.98 -1.15 -13.43
C ASP A 32 30.12 -0.25 -12.97
N ALA A 33 30.43 0.83 -13.70
CA ALA A 33 31.40 1.83 -13.24
C ALA A 33 30.92 2.50 -11.94
N VAL A 34 29.63 2.82 -11.83
CA VAL A 34 29.02 3.38 -10.62
C VAL A 34 29.10 2.39 -9.45
N LYS A 35 28.76 1.11 -9.67
CA LYS A 35 28.86 0.06 -8.63
C LYS A 35 30.29 -0.12 -8.13
N TRP A 36 31.26 -0.18 -9.05
CA TRP A 36 32.68 -0.31 -8.71
C TRP A 36 33.17 0.87 -7.89
N GLN A 37 32.83 2.08 -8.31
CA GLN A 37 33.23 3.28 -7.58
C GLN A 37 32.57 3.36 -6.20
N ALA A 38 31.28 3.03 -6.11
CA ALA A 38 30.57 3.01 -4.83
C ALA A 38 31.21 2.00 -3.87
N ARG A 39 31.58 0.81 -4.35
CA ARG A 39 32.32 -0.19 -3.56
C ARG A 39 33.67 0.35 -3.08
N ARG A 40 34.43 1.00 -3.96
CA ARG A 40 35.73 1.64 -3.62
C ARG A 40 35.58 2.76 -2.58
N CYS A 41 34.48 3.50 -2.62
CA CYS A 41 34.19 4.59 -1.68
C CYS A 41 33.42 4.14 -0.42
N GLY A 42 33.05 2.86 -0.29
CA GLY A 42 32.25 2.35 0.84
C GLY A 42 30.79 2.83 0.86
N ILE A 43 30.23 3.18 -0.29
CA ILE A 43 28.87 3.75 -0.42
C ILE A 43 27.88 2.64 -0.78
N SER A 44 26.79 2.53 -0.02
CA SER A 44 25.69 1.62 -0.33
C SER A 44 24.75 2.24 -1.37
N LEU A 45 24.58 1.57 -2.51
CA LEU A 45 23.65 1.98 -3.58
C LEU A 45 22.26 1.36 -3.43
N ARG A 46 21.88 0.98 -2.20
CA ARG A 46 20.57 0.39 -1.94
C ARG A 46 19.49 1.43 -2.16
N GLN A 47 18.60 1.15 -3.10
CA GLN A 47 17.48 2.03 -3.41
C GLN A 47 16.57 2.25 -2.21
N ARG A 48 16.15 3.49 -2.05
CA ARG A 48 15.26 3.97 -1.00
C ARG A 48 14.17 4.81 -1.63
N TRP A 49 12.96 4.66 -1.13
CA TRP A 49 11.79 5.43 -1.53
C TRP A 49 11.18 6.10 -0.31
N MET A 50 10.70 7.33 -0.45
CA MET A 50 9.96 8.00 0.62
C MET A 50 8.47 7.82 0.37
N CYS A 51 7.74 7.28 1.34
CA CYS A 51 6.30 7.14 1.21
C CYS A 51 5.62 8.53 1.34
N PRO A 52 4.82 8.96 0.36
CA PRO A 52 4.16 10.27 0.42
C PRO A 52 3.05 10.33 1.50
N LYS A 53 2.48 9.19 1.90
CA LYS A 53 1.42 9.15 2.93
C LYS A 53 1.96 9.32 4.34
N CYS A 54 3.08 8.67 4.67
CA CYS A 54 3.59 8.64 6.05
C CYS A 54 4.99 9.24 6.23
N GLY A 55 5.63 9.71 5.15
CA GLY A 55 6.97 10.31 5.18
C GLY A 55 8.11 9.33 5.48
N ARG A 56 7.84 8.05 5.77
CA ARG A 56 8.90 7.07 6.07
C ARG A 56 9.65 6.65 4.81
N THR A 57 10.97 6.53 4.98
CA THR A 57 11.85 5.94 3.98
C THR A 57 11.76 4.40 4.02
N THR A 58 11.53 3.79 2.86
CA THR A 58 11.43 2.33 2.69
C THR A 58 12.44 1.82 1.68
N PHE A 59 12.94 0.61 1.92
CA PHE A 59 13.83 -0.10 0.99
C PHE A 59 13.05 -1.06 0.06
N LYS A 60 11.75 -1.19 0.28
CA LYS A 60 10.84 -1.86 -0.65
C LYS A 60 10.25 -0.80 -1.58
N PRO A 61 10.08 -1.09 -2.88
CA PRO A 61 9.37 -0.21 -3.79
C PRO A 61 7.98 0.12 -3.26
N LEU A 62 7.52 1.34 -3.56
CA LEU A 62 6.15 1.74 -3.28
C LEU A 62 5.21 0.92 -4.18
N ASN A 63 4.00 0.68 -3.68
CA ASN A 63 2.99 -0.08 -4.40
C ASN A 63 2.60 0.68 -5.68
N ARG A 64 2.52 -0.05 -6.80
CA ARG A 64 2.24 0.49 -8.13
C ARG A 64 0.86 1.14 -8.26
N ALA A 65 -0.13 0.65 -7.51
CA ALA A 65 -1.51 1.11 -7.62
C ALA A 65 -1.77 2.45 -6.91
N ASN A 66 -1.19 2.64 -5.73
CA ASN A 66 -1.49 3.78 -4.86
C ASN A 66 -0.26 4.64 -4.50
N GLY A 67 0.95 4.22 -4.89
CA GLY A 67 2.19 4.92 -4.58
C GLY A 67 2.58 4.89 -3.10
N TRP A 68 2.04 3.98 -2.30
CA TRP A 68 2.29 3.93 -0.85
C TRP A 68 3.23 2.83 -0.44
N CYS A 69 3.83 2.94 0.74
CA CYS A 69 4.59 1.84 1.30
C CYS A 69 3.68 0.65 1.63
N ALA A 70 4.30 -0.51 1.84
CA ALA A 70 3.60 -1.74 2.17
C ALA A 70 2.66 -1.57 3.37
N GLU A 71 3.10 -0.86 4.42
CA GLU A 71 2.31 -0.69 5.63
C GLU A 71 1.13 0.26 5.41
N CYS A 72 1.38 1.41 4.78
CA CYS A 72 0.32 2.35 4.42
C CYS A 72 -0.74 1.75 3.48
N THR A 73 -0.35 0.82 2.61
CA THR A 73 -1.28 0.06 1.77
C THR A 73 -2.13 -0.89 2.62
N LYS A 74 -1.52 -1.64 3.54
CA LYS A 74 -2.26 -2.54 4.45
C LYS A 74 -3.24 -1.78 5.32
N GLU A 75 -2.83 -0.64 5.87
CA GLU A 75 -3.73 0.24 6.65
C GLU A 75 -4.98 0.60 5.87
N GLY A 76 -4.81 1.00 4.60
CA GLY A 76 -5.94 1.31 3.71
C GLY A 76 -6.84 0.09 3.52
N HIS A 77 -6.26 -1.06 3.19
CA HIS A 77 -7.01 -2.30 3.02
C HIS A 77 -7.78 -2.71 4.28
N VAL A 78 -7.15 -2.59 5.45
CA VAL A 78 -7.80 -2.89 6.73
C VAL A 78 -8.96 -1.92 7.00
N ALA A 79 -8.81 -0.64 6.66
CA ALA A 79 -9.91 0.33 6.77
C ALA A 79 -11.09 -0.05 5.88
N ASP A 80 -10.84 -0.52 4.66
CA ASP A 80 -11.88 -0.98 3.74
C ASP A 80 -12.56 -2.26 4.24
N LEU A 81 -11.79 -3.24 4.72
CA LEU A 81 -12.32 -4.45 5.34
C LEU A 81 -13.20 -4.14 6.55
N ARG A 82 -12.83 -3.15 7.38
CA ARG A 82 -13.64 -2.71 8.51
C ARG A 82 -14.98 -2.14 8.07
N LYS A 83 -15.00 -1.30 7.02
CA LYS A 83 -16.24 -0.77 6.44
C LYS A 83 -17.13 -1.89 5.93
N GLN A 84 -16.57 -2.83 5.17
CA GLN A 84 -17.29 -3.99 4.64
C GLN A 84 -17.87 -4.85 5.76
N ALA A 85 -17.10 -5.10 6.82
CA ALA A 85 -17.56 -5.84 7.98
C ALA A 85 -18.71 -5.13 8.71
N SER A 86 -18.66 -3.80 8.86
CA SER A 86 -19.78 -3.03 9.44
C SER A 86 -21.04 -3.17 8.60
N ALA A 87 -20.93 -2.94 7.28
CA ALA A 87 -22.05 -3.06 6.35
C ALA A 87 -22.67 -4.47 6.39
N MET A 88 -21.85 -5.53 6.42
CA MET A 88 -22.34 -6.90 6.52
C MET A 88 -23.10 -7.16 7.83
N ARG A 89 -22.63 -6.62 8.97
CA ARG A 89 -23.34 -6.74 10.25
C ARG A 89 -24.67 -6.00 10.24
N GLU A 90 -24.71 -4.82 9.64
CA GLU A 90 -25.94 -4.02 9.52
C GLU A 90 -26.98 -4.71 8.66
N GLU A 91 -26.59 -5.27 7.52
CA GLU A 91 -27.47 -6.07 6.67
C GLU A 91 -27.98 -7.32 7.39
N ALA A 92 -27.10 -8.05 8.09
CA ALA A 92 -27.51 -9.20 8.88
C ALA A 92 -28.53 -8.81 9.98
N ALA A 93 -28.31 -7.67 10.64
CA ALA A 93 -29.25 -7.14 11.63
C ALA A 93 -30.60 -6.74 10.98
N ARG A 94 -30.58 -6.14 9.78
CA ARG A 94 -31.79 -5.81 9.02
C ARG A 94 -32.55 -7.06 8.62
N ALA A 95 -31.87 -8.07 8.08
CA ALA A 95 -32.47 -9.35 7.71
C ALA A 95 -33.16 -10.00 8.92
N LYS A 96 -32.51 -10.02 10.09
CA LYS A 96 -33.09 -10.55 11.33
C LYS A 96 -34.35 -9.79 11.78
N ARG A 97 -34.38 -8.46 11.62
CA ARG A 97 -35.58 -7.65 11.93
C ARG A 97 -36.72 -7.99 10.97
N ASN A 98 -36.44 -8.01 9.67
CA ASN A 98 -37.43 -8.29 8.63
C ASN A 98 -37.98 -9.73 8.78
N ASP A 99 -37.14 -10.69 9.15
CA ASP A 99 -37.53 -12.08 9.38
C ASP A 99 -38.52 -12.22 10.55
N ARG A 100 -38.22 -11.55 11.67
CA ARG A 100 -39.10 -11.48 12.84
C ARG A 100 -40.45 -10.85 12.49
N GLU A 101 -40.44 -9.77 11.73
CA GLU A 101 -41.66 -9.09 11.30
C GLU A 101 -42.49 -9.96 10.36
N ARG A 102 -41.83 -10.59 9.37
CA ARG A 102 -42.47 -11.55 8.45
C ARG A 102 -43.16 -12.68 9.24
N GLN A 103 -42.49 -13.23 10.24
CA GLN A 103 -43.05 -14.29 11.08
C GLN A 103 -44.25 -13.82 11.91
N ARG A 104 -44.24 -12.56 12.41
CA ARG A 104 -45.39 -11.95 13.09
C ARG A 104 -46.59 -11.84 12.15
N CYS A 105 -46.38 -11.35 10.92
CA CYS A 105 -47.43 -11.24 9.90
C CYS A 105 -48.02 -12.60 9.55
N TYR A 106 -47.19 -13.63 9.33
CA TYR A 106 -47.68 -14.99 9.08
C TYR A 106 -48.50 -15.54 10.26
N SER A 107 -48.03 -15.32 11.49
CA SER A 107 -48.74 -15.76 12.69
C SER A 107 -50.10 -15.06 12.83
N ALA A 108 -50.19 -13.75 12.59
CA ALA A 108 -51.44 -13.00 12.61
C ALA A 108 -52.42 -13.47 11.53
N LYS A 109 -51.95 -13.65 10.28
CA LYS A 109 -52.75 -14.21 9.18
C LYS A 109 -53.30 -15.59 9.52
N SER A 110 -52.47 -16.46 10.10
CA SER A 110 -52.87 -17.80 10.52
C SER A 110 -53.97 -17.76 11.60
N ARG A 111 -53.82 -16.88 12.61
CA ARG A 111 -54.84 -16.68 13.65
C ARG A 111 -56.16 -16.18 13.09
N ALA A 112 -56.14 -15.17 12.21
CA ALA A 112 -57.35 -14.66 11.57
C ALA A 112 -58.08 -15.75 10.79
N LYS A 113 -57.35 -16.57 10.01
CA LYS A 113 -57.93 -17.70 9.27
C LYS A 113 -58.60 -18.74 10.17
N LYS A 114 -58.09 -18.96 11.39
CA LYS A 114 -58.71 -19.88 12.37
C LYS A 114 -60.00 -19.34 12.96
N VAL A 115 -60.10 -18.03 13.17
CA VAL A 115 -61.31 -17.38 13.72
C VAL A 115 -62.45 -17.35 12.70
N SER A 116 -62.13 -17.25 11.40
CA SER A 116 -63.13 -17.24 10.32
C SER A 116 -63.68 -18.63 9.94
N LYS A 117 -63.33 -19.69 10.66
CA LYS A 117 -63.74 -21.08 10.38
C LYS A 117 -64.52 -21.64 11.56
#